data_AF-A0A183D7M2-F1
#
_entry.id   AF-A0A183D7M2-F1
#
_cell.length_a   1.000
_cell.length_b   1.000
_cell.length_c   1.000
_cell.angle_alpha   90.00
_cell.angle_beta   90.00
_cell.angle_gamma   90.00
#
_symmetry.space_group_name_H-M   'P 1'
#
loop_
_entity.id
_entity.type
_entity.pdbx_description
1 polymer ?
#
loop_
_entity_poly.entity_id
_entity_poly.type
_entity_poly.pdbx_seq_one_letter_code
_entity_poly.pdbx_strand_id
1 'polypeptide(L)'
;MVKYTHEAKYGERAELDCPIDGVPEPVYRWLKNGLEYVGYGSLTNKIEFPRIIIEDKALYTCVAKNRAGSQEFTTRLELVDEPAYVRSSRHWWMLGTATVLIMILLCVAIVVLAKQRRKGKRQAEQLRALYNQLMRQSSREYLVEPTDPKHPLHERIEQLPYDRKYEINKEKLALKQVLGGGQFGKVFLGELSKSRVSDSLAATDVLKVAVKEPREGRNVNHQKALTDELKVMVAIGIHPNVLCLIGAVTKQMSSGQLYVIMEYCENGNLKDFLSRHRTGFLDEVEMAAEPLSPDGYLAPTRDA
;
A
#
# COMPACT_ATOMS: atom_id res chain seq x y z
N MET A 1 18.53 56.17 -18.53
CA MET A 1 18.34 56.51 -17.11
C MET A 1 17.22 57.52 -17.01
N VAL A 2 16.09 57.18 -16.37
CA VAL A 2 15.00 58.12 -16.11
C VAL A 2 15.44 59.00 -14.94
N LYS A 3 15.53 60.32 -15.14
CA LYS A 3 16.05 61.25 -14.12
C LYS A 3 14.95 61.98 -13.34
N TYR A 4 13.70 61.89 -13.78
CA TYR A 4 12.58 62.66 -13.24
C TYR A 4 11.42 61.75 -12.85
N THR A 5 10.87 62.01 -11.66
CA THR A 5 9.68 61.36 -11.13
C THR A 5 8.69 62.47 -10.78
N HIS A 6 7.44 62.29 -11.22
CA HIS A 6 6.33 63.15 -10.85
C HIS A 6 5.38 62.36 -9.96
N GLU A 7 5.06 62.91 -8.79
CA GLU A 7 4.20 62.30 -7.80
C GLU A 7 2.82 62.95 -7.84
N ALA A 8 1.77 62.14 -7.96
CA ALA A 8 0.39 62.61 -7.98
C ALA A 8 -0.46 61.79 -7.00
N LYS A 9 -1.43 62.43 -6.34
CA LYS A 9 -2.31 61.76 -5.37
C LYS A 9 -3.40 60.96 -6.07
N TYR A 10 -3.59 59.71 -5.64
CA TYR A 10 -4.61 58.84 -6.21
C TYR A 10 -6.00 59.47 -6.14
N GLY A 11 -6.71 59.49 -7.28
CA GLY A 11 -8.07 60.00 -7.37
C GLY A 11 -8.20 61.52 -7.43
N GLU A 12 -7.10 62.27 -7.40
CA GLU A 12 -7.09 63.72 -7.60
C GLU A 12 -6.78 64.08 -9.07
N ARG A 13 -6.96 65.36 -9.41
CA ARG A 13 -6.54 65.91 -10.71
C ARG A 13 -5.02 66.07 -10.72
N ALA A 14 -4.36 65.67 -11.80
CA ALA A 14 -2.93 65.84 -11.98
C ALA A 14 -2.62 66.34 -13.40
N GLU A 15 -1.46 66.97 -13.57
CA GLU A 15 -0.96 67.41 -14.88
C GLU A 15 0.52 67.05 -15.05
N LEU A 16 0.93 66.72 -16.27
CA LEU A 16 2.33 66.57 -16.62
C LEU A 16 2.72 67.61 -17.65
N ASP A 17 3.70 68.43 -17.29
CA ASP A 17 4.23 69.49 -18.11
C ASP A 17 5.52 69.06 -18.80
N CYS A 18 5.61 69.34 -20.10
CA CYS A 18 6.81 69.15 -20.88
C CYS A 18 7.71 70.38 -20.78
N PRO A 19 8.94 70.27 -20.24
CA PRO A 19 9.82 71.42 -20.03
C PRO A 19 10.58 71.87 -21.29
N ILE A 20 10.20 71.38 -22.48
CA ILE A 20 10.90 71.65 -23.73
C ILE A 20 10.20 72.80 -24.46
N ASP A 21 10.93 73.90 -24.65
CA ASP A 21 10.52 75.06 -25.44
C ASP A 21 11.42 75.23 -26.67
N GLY A 22 10.93 75.89 -27.72
CA GLY A 22 11.70 76.11 -28.95
C GLY A 22 11.15 77.18 -29.87
N VAL A 23 12.04 77.77 -30.70
CA VAL A 23 11.67 78.74 -31.75
C VAL A 23 12.13 78.23 -33.12
N PRO A 24 11.22 78.06 -34.11
CA PRO A 24 9.77 78.21 -34.02
C PRO A 24 9.11 77.24 -33.04
N GLU A 25 7.91 77.59 -32.59
CA GLU A 25 7.13 76.79 -31.64
C GLU A 25 7.03 75.32 -32.09
N PRO A 26 7.42 74.36 -31.23
CA PRO A 26 7.42 72.95 -31.59
C PRO A 26 6.01 72.34 -31.53
N VAL A 27 5.82 71.28 -32.30
CA VAL A 27 4.66 70.40 -32.16
C VAL A 27 5.00 69.33 -31.13
N TYR A 28 4.07 69.10 -30.20
CA TYR A 28 4.22 68.14 -29.10
C TYR A 28 3.52 66.81 -29.39
N ARG A 29 4.10 65.73 -28.89
CA ARG A 29 3.49 64.38 -28.83
C ARG A 29 3.90 63.69 -27.54
N TRP A 30 3.02 62.84 -27.00
CA TRP A 30 3.29 62.08 -25.78
C TRP A 30 3.29 60.57 -26.03
N LEU A 31 4.19 59.87 -25.32
CA LEU A 31 4.26 58.41 -25.29
C LEU A 31 4.02 57.92 -23.87
N LYS A 32 3.18 56.89 -23.69
CA LYS A 32 2.98 56.14 -22.44
C LYS A 32 3.65 54.78 -22.58
N ASN A 33 4.69 54.52 -21.79
CA ASN A 33 5.53 53.31 -21.87
C ASN A 33 6.07 53.03 -23.29
N GLY A 34 6.38 54.10 -24.04
CA GLY A 34 6.89 54.01 -25.41
C GLY A 34 5.83 53.86 -26.51
N LEU A 35 4.55 53.73 -26.15
CA LEU A 35 3.42 53.71 -27.10
C LEU A 35 2.76 55.08 -27.16
N GLU A 36 2.17 55.44 -28.30
CA GLU A 36 1.49 56.73 -28.48
C GLU A 36 0.36 56.92 -27.46
N TYR A 37 0.41 58.05 -26.73
CA TYR A 37 -0.60 58.39 -25.75
C TYR A 37 -1.73 59.18 -26.42
N VAL A 38 -2.94 58.62 -26.39
CA VAL A 38 -4.14 59.20 -27.04
C VAL A 38 -5.11 59.76 -25.99
N GLY A 39 -4.59 60.59 -25.09
CA GLY A 39 -5.38 61.24 -24.03
C GLY A 39 -5.51 62.75 -24.20
N TYR A 40 -6.13 63.38 -23.20
CA TYR A 40 -6.33 64.84 -23.18
C TYR A 40 -4.98 65.56 -23.12
N GLY A 41 -4.77 66.49 -24.04
CA GLY A 41 -3.50 67.23 -24.16
C GLY A 41 -2.36 66.47 -24.86
N SER A 42 -2.63 65.33 -25.51
CA SER A 42 -1.60 64.53 -26.21
C SER A 42 -0.83 65.26 -27.32
N LEU A 43 -1.40 66.35 -27.85
CA LEU A 43 -0.76 67.21 -28.87
C LEU A 43 -0.30 68.57 -28.30
N THR A 44 -0.40 68.77 -26.99
CA THR A 44 0.02 70.00 -26.29
C THR A 44 1.25 69.74 -25.42
N ASN A 45 1.87 70.81 -24.94
CA ASN A 45 3.00 70.71 -24.00
C ASN A 45 2.59 70.23 -22.60
N LYS A 46 1.30 70.05 -22.33
CA LYS A 46 0.74 69.55 -21.08
C LYS A 46 -0.25 68.42 -21.33
N ILE A 47 -0.24 67.37 -20.50
CA ILE A 47 -1.32 66.38 -20.43
C ILE A 47 -2.00 66.44 -19.07
N GLU A 48 -3.32 66.32 -19.06
CA GLU A 48 -4.13 66.42 -17.84
C GLU A 48 -4.85 65.11 -17.54
N PHE A 49 -4.85 64.75 -16.26
CA PHE A 49 -5.58 63.64 -15.70
C PHE A 49 -6.70 64.23 -14.83
N PRO A 50 -7.97 64.22 -15.29
CA PRO A 50 -9.10 64.69 -14.49
C PRO A 50 -9.23 63.95 -13.16
N ARG A 51 -8.86 62.66 -13.18
CA ARG A 51 -8.77 61.77 -12.02
C ARG A 51 -7.70 60.73 -12.29
N ILE A 52 -6.61 60.75 -11.54
CA ILE A 52 -5.52 59.80 -11.72
C ILE A 52 -5.80 58.46 -11.04
N ILE A 53 -5.57 57.34 -11.74
CA ILE A 53 -5.81 55.96 -11.26
C ILE A 53 -4.56 55.08 -11.37
N ILE A 54 -4.60 53.87 -10.81
CA ILE A 54 -3.45 52.94 -10.74
C ILE A 54 -2.91 52.62 -12.15
N GLU A 55 -3.79 52.53 -13.13
CA GLU A 55 -3.48 52.25 -14.53
C GLU A 55 -2.76 53.42 -15.24
N ASP A 56 -2.79 54.62 -14.66
CA ASP A 56 -2.07 55.78 -15.19
C ASP A 56 -0.59 55.76 -14.84
N LYS A 57 -0.19 54.99 -13.82
CA LYS A 57 1.20 54.77 -13.42
C LYS A 57 2.01 54.22 -14.59
N ALA A 58 2.86 55.06 -15.15
CA ALA A 58 3.60 54.75 -16.36
C ALA A 58 4.81 55.68 -16.54
N LEU A 59 5.61 55.37 -17.55
CA LEU A 59 6.67 56.24 -18.04
C LEU A 59 6.13 57.11 -19.18
N TYR A 60 6.03 58.43 -18.96
CA TYR A 60 5.56 59.37 -19.96
C TYR A 60 6.75 60.06 -20.63
N THR A 61 6.77 60.09 -21.97
CA THR A 61 7.78 60.79 -22.75
C THR A 61 7.13 61.83 -23.64
N CYS A 62 7.48 63.09 -23.43
CA CYS A 62 7.12 64.18 -24.32
C CYS A 62 8.17 64.28 -25.43
N VAL A 63 7.72 64.35 -26.68
CA VAL A 63 8.52 64.57 -27.88
C VAL A 63 8.12 65.92 -28.48
N ALA A 64 9.03 66.89 -28.45
CA ALA A 64 8.82 68.23 -29.02
C ALA A 64 9.66 68.38 -30.29
N LYS A 65 9.02 68.71 -31.41
CA LYS A 65 9.68 68.77 -32.73
C LYS A 65 9.33 70.05 -33.48
N ASN A 66 10.35 70.75 -33.98
CA ASN A 66 10.20 71.88 -34.88
C ASN A 66 11.17 71.74 -36.08
N ARG A 67 11.27 72.78 -36.92
CA ARG A 67 12.21 72.80 -38.05
C ARG A 67 13.70 72.82 -37.65
N ALA A 68 14.02 73.17 -36.41
CA ALA A 68 15.38 73.22 -35.91
C ALA A 68 15.84 71.86 -35.35
N GLY A 69 14.92 71.00 -34.92
CA GLY A 69 15.24 69.67 -34.42
C GLY A 69 14.11 69.01 -33.64
N SER A 70 14.46 67.94 -32.93
CA SER A 70 13.55 67.18 -32.07
C SER A 70 14.25 66.89 -30.75
N GLN A 71 13.55 67.04 -29.64
CA GLN A 71 14.03 66.71 -28.31
C GLN A 71 12.96 65.95 -27.52
N GLU A 72 13.40 65.10 -26.59
CA GLU A 72 12.52 64.27 -25.77
C GLU A 72 12.80 64.47 -24.28
N PHE A 73 11.72 64.46 -23.48
CA PHE A 73 11.77 64.49 -22.02
C PHE A 73 10.92 63.37 -21.45
N THR A 74 11.53 62.54 -20.59
CA THR A 74 10.87 61.39 -19.98
C THR A 74 10.74 61.55 -18.47
N THR A 75 9.52 61.39 -17.96
CA THR A 75 9.19 61.41 -16.53
C THR A 75 8.41 60.17 -16.11
N ARG A 76 8.65 59.68 -14.90
CA ARG A 76 7.90 58.55 -14.30
C ARG A 76 6.76 59.10 -13.46
N LEU A 77 5.53 58.72 -13.76
CA LEU A 77 4.36 59.06 -12.96
C LEU A 77 4.19 58.01 -11.85
N GLU A 78 4.36 58.43 -10.61
CA GLU A 78 4.13 57.63 -9.39
C GLU A 78 2.91 58.15 -8.63
N LEU A 79 2.22 57.25 -7.94
CA LEU A 79 1.03 57.57 -7.16
C LEU A 79 1.34 57.62 -5.68
N VAL A 80 0.82 58.67 -5.03
CA VAL A 80 0.82 58.82 -3.57
C VAL A 80 -0.60 58.53 -3.06
N ASP A 81 -0.70 58.00 -1.83
CA ASP A 81 -1.98 57.64 -1.19
C ASP A 81 -2.80 56.56 -1.95
N GLU A 82 -2.10 55.57 -2.54
CA GLU A 82 -2.75 54.40 -3.17
C GLU A 82 -3.66 53.64 -2.17
N PRO A 83 -4.84 53.17 -2.60
CA PRO A 83 -5.79 52.52 -1.69
C PRO A 83 -5.28 51.16 -1.17
N ALA A 84 -5.49 50.90 0.12
CA ALA A 84 -4.91 49.76 0.85
C ALA A 84 -5.22 48.37 0.25
N TYR A 85 -6.32 48.21 -0.49
CA TYR A 85 -6.68 46.94 -1.12
C TYR A 85 -5.68 46.52 -2.22
N VAL A 86 -5.05 47.49 -2.90
CA VAL A 86 -4.03 47.24 -3.95
C VAL A 86 -2.76 46.68 -3.33
N ARG A 87 -2.35 47.21 -2.16
CA ARG A 87 -1.18 46.77 -1.40
C ARG A 87 -1.34 45.36 -0.83
N SER A 88 -2.58 44.96 -0.52
CA SER A 88 -2.92 43.69 0.16
C SER A 88 -3.08 42.49 -0.78
N SER A 89 -3.07 42.67 -2.10
CA SER A 89 -3.38 41.60 -3.08
C SER A 89 -2.36 40.45 -3.11
N ARG A 90 -1.09 40.67 -2.74
CA ARG A 90 -0.03 39.63 -2.85
C ARG A 90 -0.16 38.49 -1.84
N HIS A 91 -0.69 38.75 -0.65
CA HIS A 91 -0.81 37.73 0.40
C HIS A 91 -1.99 36.78 0.18
N TRP A 92 -3.08 37.28 -0.43
CA TRP A 92 -4.25 36.48 -0.76
C TRP A 92 -3.95 35.36 -1.78
N TRP A 93 -3.04 35.61 -2.73
CA TRP A 93 -2.59 34.58 -3.68
C TRP A 93 -1.76 33.46 -3.03
N MET A 94 -0.92 33.78 -2.05
CA MET A 94 -0.12 32.80 -1.31
C MET A 94 -1.00 31.90 -0.42
N LEU A 95 -2.02 32.47 0.22
CA LEU A 95 -2.99 31.70 1.02
C LEU A 95 -3.87 30.80 0.13
N GLY A 96 -4.30 31.30 -1.03
CA GLY A 96 -5.07 30.50 -1.99
C GLY A 96 -4.29 29.31 -2.55
N THR A 97 -3.02 29.49 -2.91
CA THR A 97 -2.18 28.38 -3.41
C THR A 97 -1.88 27.36 -2.33
N ALA A 98 -1.60 27.79 -1.10
CA ALA A 98 -1.36 26.89 0.03
C ALA A 98 -2.60 26.03 0.37
N THR A 99 -3.81 26.60 0.35
CA THR A 99 -5.04 25.85 0.63
C THR A 99 -5.33 24.80 -0.45
N VAL A 100 -5.13 25.14 -1.73
CA VAL A 100 -5.28 24.18 -2.84
C VAL A 100 -4.28 23.02 -2.71
N LEU A 101 -3.02 23.29 -2.36
CA LEU A 101 -2.02 22.25 -2.14
C LEU A 101 -2.40 21.32 -0.98
N ILE A 102 -2.89 21.88 0.13
CA ILE A 102 -3.38 21.09 1.28
C ILE A 102 -4.56 20.21 0.87
N MET A 103 -5.52 20.75 0.12
CA MET A 103 -6.67 19.98 -0.37
C MET A 103 -6.25 18.83 -1.28
N ILE A 104 -5.28 19.04 -2.17
CA ILE A 104 -4.73 17.98 -3.02
C ILE A 104 -4.08 16.88 -2.18
N LEU A 105 -3.26 17.24 -1.18
CA LEU A 105 -2.62 16.28 -0.28
C LEU A 105 -3.66 15.47 0.52
N LEU A 106 -4.73 16.12 1.00
CA LEU A 106 -5.84 15.44 1.68
C LEU A 106 -6.57 14.48 0.75
N CYS A 107 -6.85 14.86 -0.49
CA CYS A 107 -7.46 13.99 -1.49
C CYS A 107 -6.58 12.76 -1.79
N VAL A 108 -5.26 12.95 -1.97
CA VAL A 108 -4.33 11.83 -2.17
C VAL A 108 -4.32 10.90 -0.97
N ALA A 109 -4.26 11.44 0.26
CA ALA A 109 -4.31 10.65 1.48
C ALA A 109 -5.60 9.81 1.56
N ILE A 110 -6.77 10.40 1.27
CA ILE A 110 -8.06 9.70 1.24
C ILE A 110 -8.04 8.56 0.21
N VAL A 111 -7.52 8.80 -1.00
CA VAL A 111 -7.42 7.77 -2.04
C VAL A 111 -6.50 6.63 -1.62
N VAL A 112 -5.34 6.92 -1.01
CA VAL A 112 -4.41 5.91 -0.50
C VAL A 112 -5.06 5.07 0.60
N LEU A 113 -5.72 5.72 1.57
CA LEU A 113 -6.43 5.04 2.66
C LEU A 113 -7.59 4.19 2.12
N ALA A 114 -8.36 4.71 1.14
CA ALA A 114 -9.43 3.97 0.49
C ALA A 114 -8.87 2.75 -0.27
N LYS A 115 -7.75 2.89 -0.98
CA LYS A 115 -7.09 1.79 -1.70
C LYS A 115 -6.55 0.74 -0.74
N GLN A 116 -5.91 1.15 0.36
CA GLN A 116 -5.45 0.24 1.41
C GLN A 116 -6.61 -0.53 2.06
N ARG A 117 -7.70 0.17 2.42
CA ARG A 117 -8.90 -0.47 2.97
C ARG A 117 -9.55 -1.42 1.96
N ARG A 118 -9.65 -1.03 0.68
CA ARG A 118 -10.18 -1.91 -0.39
C ARG A 118 -9.30 -3.14 -0.60
N LYS A 119 -7.97 -3.01 -0.58
CA LYS A 119 -7.05 -4.15 -0.70
C LYS A 119 -7.25 -5.14 0.46
N GLY A 120 -7.33 -4.65 1.70
CA GLY A 120 -7.60 -5.49 2.87
C GLY A 120 -8.96 -6.18 2.81
N LYS A 121 -10.02 -5.47 2.39
CA LYS A 121 -11.36 -6.07 2.20
C LYS A 121 -11.35 -7.17 1.14
N ARG A 122 -10.74 -6.93 -0.03
CA ARG A 122 -10.63 -7.93 -1.11
C ARG A 122 -9.91 -9.20 -0.64
N GLN A 123 -8.81 -9.06 0.11
CA GLN A 123 -8.10 -10.20 0.66
C GLN A 123 -8.99 -11.00 1.63
N ALA A 124 -9.69 -10.34 2.56
CA ALA A 124 -10.59 -11.01 3.49
C ALA A 124 -11.73 -11.75 2.77
N GLU A 125 -12.29 -11.17 1.69
CA GLU A 125 -13.30 -11.82 0.84
C GLU A 125 -12.74 -13.06 0.14
N GLN A 126 -11.52 -13.00 -0.39
CA GLN A 126 -10.85 -14.15 -1.01
C GLN A 126 -10.58 -15.28 0.00
N LEU A 127 -10.11 -14.96 1.21
CA LEU A 127 -9.91 -15.96 2.27
C LEU A 127 -11.23 -16.61 2.69
N ARG A 128 -12.32 -15.84 2.76
CA ARG A 128 -13.68 -16.37 3.04
C ARG A 128 -14.16 -17.28 1.92
N ALA A 129 -13.92 -16.90 0.66
CA ALA A 129 -14.26 -17.74 -0.49
C ALA A 129 -13.50 -19.07 -0.45
N LEU A 130 -12.20 -19.04 -0.12
CA LEU A 130 -11.37 -20.22 0.04
C LEU A 130 -11.87 -21.13 1.18
N TYR A 131 -12.26 -20.54 2.32
CA TYR A 131 -12.88 -21.28 3.43
C TYR A 131 -14.20 -21.94 3.02
N ASN A 132 -15.05 -21.19 2.34
CA ASN A 132 -16.33 -21.69 1.85
C ASN A 132 -16.12 -22.82 0.82
N GLN A 133 -15.10 -22.74 -0.03
CA GLN A 133 -14.75 -23.81 -0.97
C GLN A 133 -14.31 -25.08 -0.24
N LEU A 134 -13.45 -24.96 0.77
CA LEU A 134 -13.01 -26.07 1.62
C LEU A 134 -14.22 -26.75 2.31
N MET A 135 -15.14 -25.95 2.85
CA MET A 135 -16.32 -26.44 3.56
C MET A 135 -17.42 -26.98 2.64
N ARG A 136 -17.61 -26.41 1.45
CA ARG A 136 -18.68 -26.81 0.51
C ARG A 136 -18.51 -28.24 0.02
N GLN A 137 -17.28 -28.74 -0.02
CA GLN A 137 -16.99 -30.11 -0.44
C GLN A 137 -17.24 -31.16 0.65
N SER A 138 -17.26 -30.78 1.93
CA SER A 138 -17.65 -31.69 3.00
C SER A 138 -19.14 -32.09 2.92
N SER A 139 -19.95 -31.34 2.17
CA SER A 139 -21.40 -31.51 2.09
C SER A 139 -21.84 -32.27 0.82
N ARG A 140 -20.90 -32.60 -0.08
CA ARG A 140 -21.17 -33.25 -1.38
C ARG A 140 -21.11 -34.78 -1.29
N GLU A 141 -21.59 -35.32 -0.17
CA GLU A 141 -21.59 -36.75 0.15
C GLU A 141 -22.46 -37.62 -0.80
N TYR A 142 -23.13 -37.05 -1.82
CA TYR A 142 -24.10 -37.82 -2.62
C TYR A 142 -24.13 -37.62 -4.15
N LEU A 143 -23.25 -36.83 -4.80
CA LEU A 143 -23.42 -36.54 -6.25
C LEU A 143 -22.15 -36.43 -7.11
N VAL A 144 -20.97 -36.88 -6.66
CA VAL A 144 -19.77 -36.86 -7.52
C VAL A 144 -19.41 -38.29 -7.88
N GLU A 145 -19.46 -38.60 -9.18
CA GLU A 145 -18.99 -39.87 -9.72
C GLU A 145 -17.58 -40.17 -9.20
N PRO A 146 -17.26 -41.45 -8.89
CA PRO A 146 -15.92 -41.84 -8.48
C PRO A 146 -14.98 -41.40 -9.57
N THR A 147 -14.10 -40.46 -9.25
CA THR A 147 -13.15 -39.97 -10.20
C THR A 147 -12.24 -41.12 -10.64
N ASP A 148 -11.85 -41.16 -11.91
CA ASP A 148 -10.94 -42.18 -12.43
C ASP A 148 -9.67 -42.28 -11.54
N PRO A 149 -9.48 -43.39 -10.79
CA PRO A 149 -8.40 -43.56 -9.84
C PRO A 149 -7.00 -43.60 -10.48
N LYS A 150 -6.90 -43.49 -11.81
CA LYS A 150 -5.62 -43.50 -12.54
C LYS A 150 -4.75 -42.25 -12.38
N HIS A 151 -5.32 -41.10 -12.00
CA HIS A 151 -4.54 -39.87 -11.84
C HIS A 151 -4.05 -39.70 -10.39
N PRO A 152 -2.81 -39.25 -10.17
CA PRO A 152 -2.26 -39.06 -8.82
C PRO A 152 -3.01 -37.97 -8.04
N LEU A 153 -3.04 -38.09 -6.70
CA LEU A 153 -3.83 -37.21 -5.81
C LEU A 153 -3.55 -35.72 -6.01
N HIS A 154 -2.31 -35.36 -6.32
CA HIS A 154 -1.89 -33.96 -6.48
C HIS A 154 -2.48 -33.28 -7.73
N GLU A 155 -2.89 -34.04 -8.74
CA GLU A 155 -3.56 -33.50 -9.94
C GLU A 155 -5.05 -33.25 -9.73
N ARG A 156 -5.63 -33.84 -8.66
CA ARG A 156 -7.07 -33.83 -8.38
C ARG A 156 -7.43 -33.12 -7.07
N ILE A 157 -6.52 -32.31 -6.54
CA ILE A 157 -6.68 -31.61 -5.24
C ILE A 157 -7.98 -30.81 -5.16
N GLU A 158 -8.38 -30.17 -6.26
CA GLU A 158 -9.62 -29.38 -6.31
C GLU A 158 -10.85 -30.21 -6.01
N GLN A 159 -10.82 -31.53 -6.20
CA GLN A 159 -11.94 -32.44 -5.99
C GLN A 159 -11.87 -33.16 -4.64
N LEU A 160 -10.71 -33.15 -3.98
CA LEU A 160 -10.52 -33.82 -2.68
C LEU A 160 -11.35 -33.14 -1.59
N PRO A 161 -12.17 -33.90 -0.84
CA PRO A 161 -12.99 -33.37 0.24
C PRO A 161 -12.16 -33.09 1.50
N TYR A 162 -12.65 -32.17 2.33
CA TYR A 162 -12.18 -32.01 3.70
C TYR A 162 -13.26 -32.48 4.67
N ASP A 163 -12.92 -33.49 5.48
CA ASP A 163 -13.82 -34.06 6.47
C ASP A 163 -13.73 -33.27 7.79
N ARG A 164 -14.90 -32.83 8.28
CA ARG A 164 -15.02 -32.04 9.52
C ARG A 164 -14.61 -32.79 10.77
N LYS A 165 -14.49 -34.13 10.73
CA LYS A 165 -13.96 -34.91 11.86
C LYS A 165 -12.54 -34.51 12.26
N TYR A 166 -11.78 -33.95 11.33
CA TYR A 166 -10.43 -33.44 11.57
C TYR A 166 -10.42 -32.04 12.19
N GLU A 167 -11.56 -31.35 12.33
CA GLU A 167 -11.61 -29.99 12.85
C GLU A 167 -11.34 -29.93 14.36
N ILE A 168 -10.29 -29.21 14.74
CA ILE A 168 -9.87 -28.99 16.13
C ILE A 168 -10.27 -27.59 16.59
N ASN A 169 -10.74 -27.46 17.83
CA ASN A 169 -10.92 -26.14 18.44
C ASN A 169 -9.54 -25.52 18.74
N LYS A 170 -9.28 -24.32 18.23
CA LYS A 170 -8.02 -23.58 18.42
C LYS A 170 -7.63 -23.44 19.90
N GLU A 171 -8.60 -23.34 20.81
CA GLU A 171 -8.36 -23.23 22.25
C GLU A 171 -7.63 -24.44 22.85
N LYS A 172 -7.76 -25.62 22.22
CA LYS A 172 -7.07 -26.85 22.65
C LYS A 172 -5.64 -26.93 22.14
N LEU A 173 -5.22 -25.99 21.28
CA LEU A 173 -3.93 -26.04 20.58
C LEU A 173 -3.03 -24.87 21.01
N ALA A 174 -2.00 -25.19 21.79
CA ALA A 174 -0.93 -24.25 22.13
C ALA A 174 0.24 -24.39 21.17
N LEU A 175 0.66 -23.28 20.54
CA LEU A 175 1.90 -23.24 19.74
C LEU A 175 3.09 -22.97 20.67
N LYS A 176 4.21 -23.65 20.42
CA LYS A 176 5.47 -23.51 21.14
C LYS A 176 6.53 -22.95 20.19
N GLN A 177 7.74 -23.51 20.23
CA GLN A 177 8.87 -23.08 19.40
C GLN A 177 8.70 -23.46 17.93
N VAL A 178 9.32 -22.67 17.04
CA VAL A 178 9.43 -23.01 15.61
C VAL A 178 10.39 -24.18 15.44
N LEU A 179 9.95 -25.24 14.76
CA LEU A 179 10.79 -26.38 14.37
C LEU A 179 11.49 -26.15 13.04
N GLY A 180 10.82 -25.44 12.12
CA GLY A 180 11.37 -25.15 10.80
C GLY A 180 10.41 -24.34 9.95
N GLY A 181 10.82 -24.00 8.73
CA GLY A 181 9.96 -23.27 7.80
C GLY A 181 10.54 -23.23 6.39
N GLY A 182 9.67 -23.02 5.42
CA GLY A 182 10.01 -22.95 4.00
C GLY A 182 9.46 -21.69 3.34
N GLN A 183 9.30 -21.76 2.02
CA GLN A 183 8.81 -20.63 1.22
C GLN A 183 7.36 -20.25 1.58
N PHE A 184 6.50 -21.24 1.85
CA PHE A 184 5.05 -21.03 1.97
C PHE A 184 4.49 -21.28 3.38
N GLY A 185 5.26 -21.88 4.29
CA GLY A 185 4.78 -22.26 5.60
C GLY A 185 5.86 -22.31 6.67
N LYS A 186 5.42 -22.36 7.92
CA LYS A 186 6.25 -22.58 9.10
C LYS A 186 5.68 -23.75 9.89
N VAL A 187 6.57 -24.50 10.53
CA VAL A 187 6.23 -25.64 11.38
C VAL A 187 6.66 -25.32 12.80
N PHE A 188 5.75 -25.50 13.74
CA PHE A 188 5.93 -25.29 15.17
C PHE A 188 5.80 -26.61 15.89
N LEU A 189 6.49 -26.73 17.02
CA LEU A 189 6.09 -27.65 18.06
C LEU A 189 4.80 -27.12 18.66
N GLY A 190 3.84 -27.99 18.90
CA GLY A 190 2.58 -27.66 19.54
C GLY A 190 2.25 -28.67 20.63
N GLU A 191 1.33 -28.26 21.49
CA GLU A 191 0.72 -29.09 22.52
C GLU A 191 -0.78 -29.08 22.30
N LEU A 192 -1.36 -30.28 22.15
CA LEU A 192 -2.79 -30.49 21.95
C LEU A 192 -3.40 -31.10 23.20
N SER A 193 -4.33 -30.37 23.82
CA SER A 193 -5.06 -30.81 25.01
C SER A 193 -6.16 -31.81 24.64
N LYS A 194 -6.09 -33.03 25.20
CA LYS A 194 -7.15 -34.03 25.11
C LYS A 194 -8.05 -33.93 26.34
N SER A 195 -9.34 -33.66 26.12
CA SER A 195 -10.34 -33.74 27.18
C SER A 195 -10.69 -35.22 27.37
N ARG A 196 -10.38 -35.80 28.54
CA ARG A 196 -10.90 -37.14 28.88
C ARG A 196 -12.40 -37.03 29.11
N VAL A 197 -13.16 -37.93 28.50
CA VAL A 197 -14.63 -37.96 28.55
C VAL A 197 -15.16 -38.38 29.94
N SER A 198 -14.30 -38.89 30.83
CA SER A 198 -14.75 -39.59 32.05
C SER A 198 -14.49 -38.91 33.39
N ASP A 199 -13.62 -37.89 33.53
CA ASP A 199 -13.35 -37.30 34.85
C ASP A 199 -12.97 -35.81 34.80
N SER A 200 -13.81 -34.96 35.39
CA SER A 200 -13.63 -33.52 35.53
C SER A 200 -12.44 -33.12 36.42
N LEU A 201 -11.87 -34.07 37.17
CA LEU A 201 -10.71 -33.87 38.06
C LEU A 201 -9.39 -34.43 37.50
N ALA A 202 -9.40 -35.12 36.36
CA ALA A 202 -8.18 -35.70 35.80
C ALA A 202 -7.33 -34.63 35.08
N ALA A 203 -6.01 -34.66 35.31
CA ALA A 203 -5.07 -33.83 34.59
C ALA A 203 -5.29 -33.96 33.07
N THR A 204 -5.33 -32.83 32.37
CA THR A 204 -5.49 -32.79 30.92
C THR A 204 -4.30 -33.50 30.26
N ASP A 205 -4.56 -34.53 29.47
CA ASP A 205 -3.53 -35.25 28.74
C ASP A 205 -3.08 -34.39 27.55
N VAL A 206 -1.76 -34.19 27.41
CA VAL A 206 -1.18 -33.26 26.44
C VAL A 206 -0.39 -34.05 25.41
N LEU A 207 -0.81 -33.96 24.15
CA LEU A 207 -0.09 -34.58 23.03
C LEU A 207 0.85 -33.55 22.39
N LYS A 208 2.14 -33.88 22.28
CA LYS A 208 3.08 -33.12 21.46
C LYS A 208 2.77 -33.36 19.99
N VAL A 209 2.69 -32.27 19.22
CA VAL A 209 2.29 -32.29 17.81
C VAL A 209 3.17 -31.36 16.98
N ALA A 210 3.31 -31.63 15.69
CA ALA A 210 3.88 -30.69 14.74
C ALA A 210 2.73 -29.86 14.12
N VAL A 211 2.82 -28.54 14.18
CA VAL A 211 1.78 -27.65 13.68
C VAL A 211 2.32 -26.83 12.52
N LYS A 212 1.75 -27.02 11.32
CA LYS A 212 2.08 -26.24 10.15
C LYS A 212 1.09 -25.09 9.97
N GLU A 213 1.60 -23.89 9.76
CA GLU A 213 0.83 -22.68 9.47
C GLU A 213 1.35 -22.00 8.19
N PRO A 214 0.54 -21.19 7.48
CA PRO A 214 1.01 -20.42 6.34
C PRO A 214 2.02 -19.37 6.80
N ARG A 215 3.06 -19.11 5.99
CA ARG A 215 4.11 -18.13 6.35
C ARG A 215 3.56 -16.72 6.54
N GLU A 216 2.53 -16.37 5.78
CA GLU A 216 1.76 -15.13 5.94
C GLU A 216 0.27 -15.50 5.91
N GLY A 217 -0.38 -15.50 7.08
CA GLY A 217 -1.78 -15.91 7.21
C GLY A 217 -2.76 -15.07 6.39
N ARG A 218 -2.46 -13.82 6.05
CA ARG A 218 -3.32 -12.98 5.19
C ARG A 218 -3.09 -13.18 3.69
N ASN A 219 -2.11 -13.99 3.31
CA ASN A 219 -1.79 -14.26 1.91
C ASN A 219 -2.59 -15.48 1.42
N VAL A 220 -3.49 -15.24 0.46
CA VAL A 220 -4.37 -16.27 -0.12
C VAL A 220 -3.57 -17.43 -0.69
N ASN A 221 -2.43 -17.16 -1.33
CA ASN A 221 -1.62 -18.21 -1.99
C ASN A 221 -0.98 -19.14 -0.95
N HIS A 222 -0.49 -18.59 0.16
CA HIS A 222 0.08 -19.39 1.25
C HIS A 222 -0.99 -20.23 1.94
N GLN A 223 -2.18 -19.66 2.18
CA GLN A 223 -3.30 -20.43 2.71
C GLN A 223 -3.76 -21.53 1.75
N LYS A 224 -3.87 -21.23 0.46
CA LYS A 224 -4.28 -22.20 -0.56
C LYS A 224 -3.30 -23.36 -0.61
N ALA A 225 -2.00 -23.08 -0.66
CA ALA A 225 -0.97 -24.12 -0.67
C ALA A 225 -1.07 -25.06 0.53
N LEU A 226 -1.24 -24.51 1.75
CA LEU A 226 -1.41 -25.35 2.95
C LEU A 226 -2.76 -26.09 2.98
N THR A 227 -3.82 -25.48 2.44
CA THR A 227 -5.14 -26.12 2.30
C THR A 227 -5.08 -27.31 1.33
N ASP A 228 -4.34 -27.15 0.23
CA ASP A 228 -4.12 -28.18 -0.77
C ASP A 228 -3.32 -29.36 -0.17
N GLU A 229 -2.28 -29.09 0.63
CA GLU A 229 -1.56 -30.11 1.40
C GLU A 229 -2.47 -30.85 2.38
N LEU A 230 -3.29 -30.12 3.15
CA LEU A 230 -4.25 -30.70 4.09
C LEU A 230 -5.19 -31.69 3.40
N LYS A 231 -5.72 -31.33 2.24
CA LYS A 231 -6.60 -32.20 1.44
C LYS A 231 -5.90 -33.49 0.99
N VAL A 232 -4.64 -33.39 0.57
CA VAL A 232 -3.85 -34.55 0.19
C VAL A 232 -3.61 -35.46 1.39
N MET A 233 -3.26 -34.90 2.56
CA MET A 233 -3.07 -35.70 3.78
C MET A 233 -4.36 -36.42 4.23
N VAL A 234 -5.52 -35.76 4.12
CA VAL A 234 -6.82 -36.39 4.38
C VAL A 234 -7.07 -37.56 3.42
N ALA A 235 -6.73 -37.40 2.13
CA ALA A 235 -6.93 -38.43 1.12
C ALA A 235 -5.96 -39.62 1.24
N ILE A 236 -4.72 -39.39 1.70
CA ILE A 236 -3.75 -40.46 1.98
C ILE A 236 -4.21 -41.33 3.16
N GLY A 237 -4.77 -40.70 4.20
CA GLY A 237 -5.19 -41.40 5.41
C GLY A 237 -4.03 -41.76 6.33
N ILE A 238 -4.19 -42.84 7.10
CA ILE A 238 -3.22 -43.27 8.11
C ILE A 238 -2.34 -44.38 7.52
N HIS A 239 -1.02 -44.22 7.65
CA HIS A 239 -0.05 -45.21 7.19
C HIS A 239 1.17 -45.21 8.12
N PRO A 240 1.74 -46.38 8.50
CA PRO A 240 2.81 -46.47 9.50
C PRO A 240 4.10 -45.70 9.14
N ASN A 241 4.39 -45.54 7.85
CA ASN A 241 5.59 -44.87 7.36
C ASN A 241 5.33 -43.54 6.64
N VAL A 242 4.13 -42.95 6.79
CA VAL A 242 3.82 -41.62 6.24
C VAL A 242 3.36 -40.73 7.37
N LEU A 243 3.87 -39.48 7.38
CA LEU A 243 3.58 -38.52 8.43
C LEU A 243 2.05 -38.33 8.61
N CYS A 244 1.55 -38.69 9.78
CA CYS A 244 0.13 -38.79 10.04
C CYS A 244 -0.53 -37.43 10.35
N LEU A 245 -1.70 -37.18 9.75
CA LEU A 245 -2.57 -36.06 10.08
C LEU A 245 -3.38 -36.36 11.36
N ILE A 246 -3.26 -35.49 12.36
CA ILE A 246 -4.07 -35.55 13.58
C ILE A 246 -5.35 -34.72 13.42
N GLY A 247 -5.24 -33.54 12.81
CA GLY A 247 -6.38 -32.67 12.55
C GLY A 247 -5.98 -31.31 11.98
N ALA A 248 -6.93 -30.40 11.88
CA ALA A 248 -6.71 -29.05 11.39
C ALA A 248 -7.61 -28.04 12.12
N VAL A 249 -7.17 -26.78 12.16
CA VAL A 249 -8.00 -25.64 12.58
C VAL A 249 -8.27 -24.82 11.34
N THR A 250 -9.50 -24.81 10.87
CA THR A 250 -9.91 -24.15 9.62
C THR A 250 -10.99 -23.08 9.84
N LYS A 251 -11.74 -23.12 10.94
CA LYS A 251 -12.81 -22.13 11.26
C LYS A 251 -12.35 -20.67 11.20
N GLN A 252 -11.12 -20.39 11.64
CA GLN A 252 -10.55 -19.04 11.70
C GLN A 252 -9.62 -18.73 10.51
N MET A 253 -9.72 -19.50 9.43
CA MET A 253 -8.89 -19.28 8.24
C MET A 253 -9.12 -17.88 7.64
N SER A 254 -10.35 -17.34 7.71
CA SER A 254 -10.65 -15.98 7.25
C SER A 254 -9.97 -14.85 8.04
N SER A 255 -9.58 -15.09 9.30
CA SER A 255 -8.78 -14.16 10.11
C SER A 255 -7.27 -14.43 9.99
N GLY A 256 -6.87 -15.35 9.11
CA GLY A 256 -5.47 -15.71 8.88
C GLY A 256 -4.97 -16.89 9.70
N GLN A 257 -5.85 -17.56 10.43
CA GLN A 257 -5.49 -18.68 11.32
C GLN A 257 -5.88 -20.02 10.70
N LEU A 258 -4.94 -20.62 9.99
CA LEU A 258 -5.02 -21.98 9.45
C LEU A 258 -3.88 -22.80 10.05
N TYR A 259 -4.22 -23.93 10.67
CA TYR A 259 -3.25 -24.83 11.25
C TYR A 259 -3.51 -26.26 10.78
N VAL A 260 -2.47 -26.93 10.31
CA VAL A 260 -2.47 -28.38 10.02
C VAL A 260 -1.66 -29.06 11.10
N ILE A 261 -2.28 -29.96 11.86
CA ILE A 261 -1.70 -30.63 13.03
C ILE A 261 -1.34 -32.05 12.63
N MET A 262 -0.06 -32.37 12.78
CA MET A 262 0.53 -33.66 12.42
C MET A 262 1.21 -34.27 13.65
N GLU A 263 1.54 -35.55 13.58
CA GLU A 263 2.39 -36.17 14.58
C GLU A 263 3.74 -35.46 14.71
N TYR A 264 4.30 -35.49 15.91
CA TYR A 264 5.62 -34.93 16.19
C TYR A 264 6.67 -36.03 16.14
N CYS A 265 7.62 -35.91 15.21
CA CYS A 265 8.79 -36.80 15.14
C CYS A 265 9.92 -36.24 16.02
N GLU A 266 10.19 -36.88 17.16
CA GLU A 266 11.15 -36.38 18.17
C GLU A 266 12.58 -36.22 17.62
N ASN A 267 12.99 -37.13 16.73
CA ASN A 267 14.32 -37.16 16.14
C ASN A 267 14.47 -36.27 14.88
N GLY A 268 13.40 -35.59 14.46
CA GLY A 268 13.43 -34.68 13.31
C GLY A 268 13.65 -35.41 11.98
N ASN A 269 14.39 -34.79 11.06
CA ASN A 269 14.62 -35.36 9.73
C ASN A 269 15.78 -36.37 9.73
N LEU A 270 15.65 -37.40 8.89
CA LEU A 270 16.59 -38.52 8.84
C LEU A 270 18.01 -38.09 8.49
N LYS A 271 18.19 -37.12 7.59
CA LYS A 271 19.52 -36.65 7.18
C LYS A 271 20.30 -36.08 8.36
N ASP A 272 19.68 -35.19 9.14
CA ASP A 272 20.31 -34.58 10.30
C ASP A 272 20.53 -35.60 11.41
N PHE A 273 19.59 -36.53 11.60
CA PHE A 273 19.73 -37.63 12.55
C PHE A 273 20.94 -38.50 12.23
N LEU A 274 21.05 -39.00 11.01
CA LEU A 274 22.19 -39.82 10.55
C LEU A 274 23.51 -39.05 10.63
N SER A 275 23.50 -37.77 10.28
CA SER A 275 24.70 -36.92 10.34
C SER A 275 25.23 -36.77 11.77
N ARG A 276 24.35 -36.67 12.78
CA ARG A 276 24.74 -36.57 14.20
C ARG A 276 25.21 -37.90 14.78
N HIS A 277 24.72 -39.03 14.28
CA HIS A 277 25.04 -40.37 14.78
C HIS A 277 26.12 -41.08 13.96
N ARG A 278 26.81 -40.38 13.05
CA ARG A 278 27.85 -40.94 12.18
C ARG A 278 28.96 -41.66 12.96
N THR A 279 29.29 -41.22 14.17
CA THR A 279 30.37 -41.79 14.98
C THR A 279 30.04 -43.12 15.64
N GLY A 280 28.74 -43.43 15.82
CA GLY A 280 28.27 -44.69 16.41
C GLY A 280 27.84 -45.74 15.38
N PHE A 281 28.00 -45.44 14.09
CA PHE A 281 27.60 -46.34 13.01
C PHE A 281 28.68 -47.40 12.76
N LEU A 282 28.33 -48.67 12.96
CA LEU A 282 29.10 -49.82 12.53
C LEU A 282 28.66 -50.20 11.12
N ASP A 283 29.57 -50.08 10.16
CA ASP A 283 29.33 -50.45 8.75
C ASP A 283 29.49 -51.97 8.56
N GLU A 284 28.68 -52.73 9.27
CA GLU A 284 28.63 -54.19 9.20
C GLU A 284 27.23 -54.61 8.72
N VAL A 285 27.18 -55.48 7.70
CA VAL A 285 25.92 -56.01 7.18
C VAL A 285 25.53 -57.21 8.03
N GLU A 286 24.67 -56.99 9.02
CA GLU A 286 24.04 -58.08 9.76
C GLU A 286 22.85 -58.62 8.95
N MET A 287 22.90 -59.90 8.58
CA MET A 287 21.77 -60.58 7.98
C MET A 287 20.72 -60.93 9.05
N ALA A 288 20.00 -59.91 9.52
CA ALA A 288 18.86 -60.11 10.39
C ALA A 288 17.64 -60.51 9.56
N ALA A 289 17.17 -61.74 9.73
CA ALA A 289 15.85 -62.16 9.26
C ALA A 289 14.79 -61.57 10.21
N GLU A 290 14.58 -60.25 10.16
CA GLU A 290 13.53 -59.63 10.96
C GLU A 290 12.16 -60.09 10.44
N PRO A 291 11.28 -60.60 11.32
CA PRO A 291 9.93 -60.98 10.91
C PRO A 291 9.17 -59.72 10.48
N LEU A 292 8.85 -59.66 9.20
CA LEU A 292 7.93 -58.67 8.66
C LEU A 292 6.57 -58.80 9.36
N SER A 293 5.91 -57.67 9.61
CA SER A 293 4.50 -57.67 10.02
C SER A 293 3.66 -58.37 8.94
N PRO A 294 2.44 -58.84 9.27
CA PRO A 294 1.50 -59.41 8.29
C PRO A 294 1.25 -58.49 7.08
N ASP A 295 1.49 -57.20 7.25
CA ASP A 295 1.29 -56.12 6.28
C ASP A 295 2.59 -55.77 5.53
N GLY A 296 3.66 -56.53 5.74
CA GLY A 296 4.93 -56.42 5.01
C GLY A 296 5.85 -55.29 5.49
N TYR A 297 5.64 -54.76 6.70
CA TYR A 297 6.47 -53.71 7.27
C TYR A 297 7.41 -54.24 8.35
N LEU A 298 8.58 -53.63 8.48
CA LEU A 298 9.46 -53.89 9.62
C LEU A 298 8.75 -53.39 10.90
N ALA A 299 8.57 -54.29 11.86
CA ALA A 299 8.01 -53.92 13.16
C ALA A 299 9.08 -53.18 13.97
N PRO A 300 8.76 -52.06 14.66
CA PRO A 300 9.72 -51.41 15.54
C PRO A 300 10.12 -52.41 16.64
N THR A 301 11.41 -52.76 16.71
CA THR A 301 11.95 -53.51 17.84
C THR A 301 11.82 -52.64 19.09
N ARG A 302 11.38 -53.23 20.21
CA ARG A 302 11.14 -52.50 21.48
C ARG A 302 12.40 -51.87 22.09
N ASP A 303 13.56 -52.13 21.49
CA ASP A 303 14.89 -51.77 21.98
C ASP A 303 15.55 -50.62 21.18
N ALA A 304 14.81 -49.93 20.31
CA ALA A 304 15.29 -48.78 19.52
C ALA A 304 14.86 -47.42 20.09
#